data_AF-A0A521WZK4-F1
#
_entry.id   AF-A0A521WZK4-F1
#
_cell.length_a   1.000
_cell.length_b   1.000
_cell.length_c   1.000
_cell.angle_alpha   90.00
_cell.angle_beta   90.00
_cell.angle_gamma   90.00
#
_symmetry.space_group_name_H-M   'P 1'
#
loop_
_entity.id
_entity.type
_entity.pdbx_description
1 polymer ?
#
loop_
_entity_poly.entity_id
_entity_poly.type
_entity_poly.pdbx_seq_one_letter_code
_entity_poly.pdbx_strand_id
1 'polypeptide(L)'
;MASKSRFFDFPVFVLIIRISLLLILTSLPVFLSAELLSWLTVHGLPKALITLGTTMLLTAFGMLIIAGLLGVFKSMVRSALDYFSVEQRVKRRLWFALAKQEQIERLFFFKRVQIKYVNELNRKRLLKRNNRKHVRLLSASIGKDLLSIKTKLPETIYLQLQKDNVRYRNQLDVEALLKLQQKISNIV
;
A
#
# COMPACT_ATOMS: atom_id res chain seq x y z
N MET A 1 20.49 31.21 1.68
CA MET A 1 20.69 32.63 2.08
C MET A 1 20.17 32.82 3.51
N ALA A 2 21.07 33.20 4.42
CA ALA A 2 20.84 33.76 5.77
C ALA A 2 19.98 33.01 6.82
N SER A 3 20.48 31.90 7.39
CA SER A 3 20.09 31.43 8.74
C SER A 3 20.96 32.13 9.80
N LYS A 4 20.95 33.47 9.83
CA LYS A 4 21.74 34.31 10.76
C LYS A 4 20.92 34.76 11.98
N SER A 5 20.10 33.87 12.54
CA SER A 5 19.29 34.11 13.76
C SER A 5 19.54 33.09 14.87
N ARG A 6 20.60 32.27 14.75
CA ARG A 6 20.84 31.13 15.64
C ARG A 6 21.66 31.42 16.90
N PHE A 7 22.20 32.64 17.08
CA PHE A 7 23.21 32.88 18.12
C PHE A 7 22.78 33.77 19.30
N PHE A 8 21.72 34.57 19.19
CA PHE A 8 21.38 35.53 20.27
C PHE A 8 20.40 35.00 21.33
N ASP A 9 19.58 33.97 21.04
CA ASP A 9 18.50 33.55 21.97
C ASP A 9 18.83 32.31 22.83
N PHE A 10 19.76 31.45 22.37
CA PHE A 10 20.20 30.29 23.14
C PHE A 10 20.83 30.65 24.49
N PRO A 11 21.69 31.70 24.60
CA PRO A 11 22.25 32.05 25.90
C PRO A 11 21.16 32.53 26.88
N VAL A 12 20.12 33.22 26.40
CA VAL A 12 19.02 33.72 27.24
C VAL A 12 18.18 32.58 27.79
N PHE A 13 17.81 31.60 26.96
CA PHE A 13 17.05 30.43 27.42
C PHE A 13 17.82 29.59 28.46
N VAL A 14 19.10 29.35 28.19
CA VAL A 14 20.00 28.64 29.12
C VAL A 14 20.19 29.43 30.41
N LEU A 15 20.28 30.77 30.32
CA LEU A 15 20.39 31.65 31.49
C LEU A 15 19.12 31.57 32.37
N ILE A 16 17.92 31.59 31.77
CA ILE A 16 16.65 31.50 32.52
C ILE A 16 16.54 30.15 33.26
N ILE A 17 16.88 29.05 32.59
CA ILE A 17 16.91 27.72 33.23
C ILE A 17 17.92 27.71 34.38
N ARG A 18 19.13 28.24 34.15
CA ARG A 18 20.18 28.29 35.16
C ARG A 18 19.78 29.12 36.38
N ILE A 19 19.18 30.28 36.18
CA ILE A 19 18.67 31.15 37.27
C ILE A 19 17.56 30.42 38.05
N SER A 20 16.64 29.76 37.36
CA SER A 20 15.55 29.01 38.00
C SER A 20 16.07 27.85 38.85
N LEU A 21 17.07 27.11 38.36
CA LEU A 21 17.70 26.02 39.11
C LEU A 21 18.48 26.54 40.33
N LEU A 22 19.18 27.67 40.18
CA LEU A 22 19.86 28.31 41.31
C LEU A 22 18.86 28.75 42.39
N LEU A 23 17.72 29.33 42.00
CA LEU A 23 16.66 29.70 42.94
C LEU A 23 16.12 28.49 43.73
N ILE A 24 15.88 27.36 43.05
CA ILE A 24 15.48 26.11 43.69
C ILE A 24 16.57 25.64 44.67
N LEU A 25 17.83 25.64 44.24
CA LEU A 25 18.95 25.23 45.09
C LEU A 25 19.08 26.12 46.34
N THR A 26 18.89 27.44 46.18
CA THR A 26 18.94 28.40 47.30
C THR A 26 17.75 28.31 48.25
N SER A 27 16.61 27.77 47.81
CA SER A 27 15.45 27.58 48.69
C SER A 27 15.67 26.48 49.74
N LEU A 28 16.48 25.46 49.44
CA LEU A 28 16.78 24.36 50.36
C LEU A 28 17.41 24.81 51.69
N PRO A 29 18.50 25.60 51.71
CA PRO A 29 19.05 26.11 52.98
C PRO A 29 18.10 27.08 53.70
N VAL A 30 17.22 27.78 52.98
CA VAL A 30 16.18 28.64 53.58
C VAL A 30 15.14 27.79 54.33
N PHE A 31 14.73 26.65 53.77
CA PHE A 31 13.84 25.72 54.48
C PHE A 31 14.55 25.01 55.64
N LEU A 32 15.80 24.58 55.46
CA LEU A 32 16.59 23.97 56.54
C LEU A 32 16.83 24.93 57.72
N SER A 33 17.09 26.21 57.42
CA SER A 33 17.23 27.24 58.46
C SER A 33 15.88 27.51 59.15
N ALA A 34 14.77 27.55 58.41
CA ALA A 34 13.45 27.68 59.01
C ALA A 34 13.13 26.52 59.98
N GLU A 35 13.49 25.30 59.62
CA GLU A 35 13.28 24.10 60.43
C GLU A 35 14.19 24.07 61.67
N LEU A 36 15.47 24.45 61.52
CA LEU A 36 16.39 24.66 62.64
C LEU A 36 15.90 25.73 63.61
N LEU A 37 15.41 26.87 63.11
CA LEU A 37 14.85 27.94 63.95
C LEU A 37 13.54 27.53 64.64
N SER A 38 12.72 26.71 63.97
CA SER A 38 11.51 26.13 64.56
C SER A 38 11.86 25.18 65.70
N TRP A 39 12.90 24.37 65.53
CA TRP A 39 13.41 23.48 66.59
C TRP A 39 13.96 24.27 67.78
N LEU A 40 14.57 25.44 67.51
CA LEU A 40 15.08 26.36 68.53
C LEU A 40 13.99 27.15 69.27
N THR A 41 12.69 26.92 68.99
CA THR A 41 11.52 27.58 69.62
C THR A 41 11.51 29.12 69.53
N VAL A 42 12.19 29.69 68.54
CA VAL A 42 12.17 31.14 68.26
C VAL A 42 10.82 31.51 67.65
N HIS A 43 10.01 32.30 68.38
CA HIS A 43 8.68 32.68 67.93
C HIS A 43 8.73 33.66 66.74
N GLY A 44 7.94 33.39 65.70
CA GLY A 44 7.69 34.30 64.57
C GLY A 44 8.64 34.20 63.36
N LEU A 45 9.94 34.02 63.59
CA LEU A 45 10.97 33.93 62.54
C LEU A 45 10.81 32.75 61.55
N PRO A 46 10.46 31.53 61.99
CA PRO A 46 10.28 30.38 61.09
C PRO A 46 9.21 30.62 60.02
N LYS A 47 8.12 31.32 60.39
CA LYS A 47 6.99 31.59 59.48
C LYS A 47 7.39 32.54 58.35
N ALA A 48 8.24 33.53 58.63
CA ALA A 48 8.78 34.44 57.62
C ALA A 48 9.70 33.70 56.64
N LEU A 49 10.57 32.81 57.14
CA LEU A 49 11.47 32.03 56.28
C LEU A 49 10.72 31.03 55.40
N ILE A 50 9.66 30.40 55.91
CA ILE A 50 8.81 29.50 55.12
C ILE A 50 8.12 30.27 53.99
N THR A 51 7.54 31.45 54.26
CA THR A 51 6.89 32.27 53.22
C THR A 51 7.87 32.77 52.16
N LEU A 52 9.10 33.10 52.56
CA LEU A 52 10.16 33.47 51.63
C LEU A 52 10.59 32.26 50.77
N GLY A 53 10.78 31.09 51.38
CA GLY A 53 11.10 29.85 50.68
C GLY A 53 10.03 29.44 49.67
N THR A 54 8.75 29.52 50.04
CA THR A 54 7.64 29.15 49.14
C THR A 54 7.47 30.13 47.98
N THR A 55 7.64 31.43 48.20
CA THR A 55 7.60 32.43 47.13
C THR A 55 8.78 32.29 46.16
N MET A 56 9.99 31.99 46.66
CA MET A 56 11.15 31.67 45.82
C MET A 56 10.93 30.40 44.98
N LEU A 57 10.34 29.36 45.57
CA LEU A 57 10.06 28.12 44.84
C LEU A 57 8.98 28.33 43.76
N LEU A 58 7.93 29.09 44.09
CA LEU A 58 6.84 29.40 43.15
C LEU A 58 7.32 30.24 41.96
N THR A 59 8.17 31.23 42.22
CA THR A 59 8.75 32.07 41.16
C THR A 59 9.70 31.27 40.27
N ALA A 60 10.55 30.41 40.83
CA ALA A 60 11.41 29.51 40.06
C ALA A 60 10.60 28.55 39.18
N PHE A 61 9.53 27.98 39.72
CA PHE A 61 8.65 27.09 38.96
C PHE A 61 7.91 27.84 37.84
N GLY A 62 7.43 29.06 38.11
CA GLY A 62 6.82 29.92 37.10
C GLY A 62 7.77 30.25 35.95
N MET A 63 9.04 30.57 36.25
CA MET A 63 10.05 30.81 35.22
C MET A 63 10.31 29.57 34.35
N LEU A 64 10.35 28.37 34.94
CA LEU A 64 10.50 27.13 34.18
C LEU A 64 9.32 26.86 33.25
N ILE A 65 8.09 27.10 33.70
CA ILE A 65 6.89 26.95 32.87
C ILE A 65 6.96 27.90 31.66
N ILE A 66 7.26 29.18 31.91
CA ILE A 66 7.34 30.19 30.85
C ILE A 66 8.44 29.83 29.85
N ALA A 67 9.61 29.41 30.32
CA ALA A 67 10.69 28.94 29.46
C ALA A 67 10.24 27.75 28.61
N GLY A 68 9.63 26.73 29.22
CA GLY A 68 9.11 25.56 28.52
C GLY A 68 8.11 25.93 27.41
N LEU A 69 7.14 26.79 27.71
CA LEU A 69 6.14 27.28 26.76
C LEU A 69 6.78 28.00 25.57
N LEU A 70 7.73 28.91 25.82
CA LEU A 70 8.45 29.62 24.77
C LEU A 70 9.26 28.66 23.89
N GLY A 71 9.87 27.63 24.49
CA GLY A 71 10.60 26.59 23.77
C GLY A 71 9.71 25.80 22.81
N VAL A 72 8.55 25.35 23.30
CA VAL A 72 7.56 24.63 22.49
C VAL A 72 7.02 25.50 21.36
N PHE A 73 6.63 26.74 21.67
CA PHE A 73 6.11 27.68 20.67
C PHE A 73 7.13 27.96 19.57
N LYS A 74 8.40 28.19 19.93
CA LYS A 74 9.48 28.40 18.96
C LYS A 74 9.71 27.17 18.09
N SER A 75 9.68 25.97 18.67
CA SER A 75 9.80 24.72 17.93
C SER A 75 8.67 24.54 16.92
N MET A 76 7.44 24.87 17.33
CA MET A 76 6.26 24.80 16.48
C MET A 76 6.34 25.78 15.30
N VAL A 77 6.71 27.04 15.56
CA VAL A 77 6.91 28.06 14.52
C VAL A 77 8.00 27.64 13.54
N ARG A 78 9.14 27.14 14.04
CA ARG A 78 10.22 26.65 13.19
C ARG A 78 9.79 25.48 12.32
N SER A 79 9.09 24.51 12.90
CA SER A 79 8.56 23.35 12.16
C SER A 79 7.55 23.78 11.09
N ALA A 80 6.71 24.78 11.38
CA ALA A 80 5.80 25.35 10.39
C ALA A 80 6.55 26.05 9.25
N LEU A 81 7.56 26.87 9.56
CA LEU A 81 8.40 27.53 8.55
C LEU A 81 9.17 26.52 7.70
N ASP A 82 9.74 25.48 8.32
CA ASP A 82 10.43 24.40 7.63
C ASP A 82 9.46 23.60 6.74
N TYR A 83 8.20 23.42 7.17
CA TYR A 83 7.15 22.81 6.36
C TYR A 83 6.79 23.62 5.11
N PHE A 84 6.78 24.95 5.22
CA PHE A 84 6.54 25.85 4.09
C PHE A 84 7.78 26.12 3.23
N SER A 85 8.96 25.66 3.66
CA SER A 85 10.20 25.81 2.91
C SER A 85 10.09 25.22 1.50
N VAL A 86 10.81 25.85 0.57
CA VAL A 86 10.80 25.47 -0.85
C VAL A 86 11.29 24.03 -1.04
N GLU A 87 12.29 23.60 -0.28
CA GLU A 87 12.83 22.23 -0.33
C GLU A 87 11.79 21.18 0.05
N GLN A 88 11.03 21.41 1.13
CA GLN A 88 9.97 20.48 1.51
C GLN A 88 8.81 20.47 0.52
N ARG A 89 8.49 21.62 -0.08
CA ARG A 89 7.48 21.69 -1.16
C ARG A 89 7.90 20.87 -2.38
N VAL A 90 9.16 20.96 -2.79
CA VAL A 90 9.71 20.16 -3.91
C VAL A 90 9.66 18.68 -3.59
N LYS A 91 10.11 18.28 -2.39
CA LYS A 91 10.03 16.88 -1.94
C LYS A 91 8.59 16.37 -2.01
N ARG A 92 7.61 17.11 -1.47
CA ARG A 92 6.19 16.70 -1.52
C ARG A 92 5.67 16.53 -2.95
N ARG A 93 6.02 17.44 -3.86
CA ARG A 93 5.65 17.32 -5.28
C ARG A 93 6.26 16.08 -5.93
N LEU A 94 7.51 15.78 -5.62
CA LEU A 94 8.20 14.59 -6.12
C LEU A 94 7.52 13.31 -5.60
N TRP A 95 7.24 13.23 -4.30
CA TRP A 95 6.50 12.10 -3.72
C TRP A 95 5.12 11.92 -4.35
N PHE A 96 4.39 13.02 -4.57
CA PHE A 96 3.10 12.98 -5.25
C PHE A 96 3.22 12.48 -6.70
N ALA A 97 4.22 12.96 -7.44
CA ALA A 97 4.45 12.54 -8.81
C ALA A 97 4.80 11.03 -8.89
N LEU A 98 5.66 10.53 -8.00
CA LEU A 98 5.99 9.11 -7.91
C LEU A 98 4.75 8.26 -7.58
N ALA A 99 3.96 8.67 -6.58
CA ALA A 99 2.74 7.96 -6.23
C ALA A 99 1.73 7.94 -7.40
N LYS A 100 1.63 9.04 -8.14
CA LYS A 100 0.78 9.10 -9.34
C LYS A 100 1.29 8.21 -10.46
N GLN A 101 2.59 8.18 -10.69
CA GLN A 101 3.19 7.28 -11.67
C GLN A 101 2.89 5.82 -11.33
N GLU A 102 3.13 5.40 -10.08
CA GLU A 102 2.85 4.04 -9.63
C GLU A 102 1.37 3.67 -9.79
N GLN A 103 0.46 4.59 -9.45
CA GLN A 103 -0.98 4.40 -9.63
C GLN A 103 -1.34 4.16 -11.11
N ILE A 104 -0.74 4.91 -12.03
CA ILE A 104 -0.95 4.78 -13.48
C ILE A 104 -0.40 3.45 -13.98
N GLU A 105 0.81 3.06 -13.57
CA GLU A 105 1.44 1.80 -13.96
C GLU A 105 0.59 0.58 -13.52
N ARG A 106 0.11 0.58 -12.28
CA ARG A 106 -0.81 -0.46 -11.78
C ARG A 106 -2.07 -0.54 -12.62
N LEU A 107 -2.67 0.60 -12.96
CA LEU A 107 -3.88 0.66 -13.78
C LEU A 107 -3.63 0.07 -15.18
N PHE A 108 -2.51 0.41 -15.82
CA PHE A 108 -2.16 -0.15 -17.12
C PHE A 108 -1.86 -1.65 -17.05
N PHE A 109 -1.20 -2.12 -15.99
CA PHE A 109 -0.97 -3.54 -15.76
C PHE A 109 -2.29 -4.31 -15.73
N PHE A 110 -3.25 -3.88 -14.90
CA PHE A 110 -4.55 -4.57 -14.80
C PHE A 110 -5.34 -4.51 -16.11
N LYS A 111 -5.35 -3.38 -16.81
CA LYS A 111 -5.97 -3.29 -18.14
C LYS A 111 -5.36 -4.28 -19.13
N ARG A 112 -4.03 -4.41 -19.15
CA ARG A 112 -3.33 -5.36 -20.04
C ARG A 112 -3.71 -6.80 -19.71
N VAL A 113 -3.75 -7.16 -18.42
CA VAL A 113 -4.17 -8.50 -17.97
C VAL A 113 -5.61 -8.78 -18.38
N GLN A 114 -6.52 -7.82 -18.20
CA GLN A 114 -7.92 -7.97 -18.58
C GLN A 114 -8.09 -8.16 -20.09
N ILE A 115 -7.43 -7.34 -20.91
CA ILE A 115 -7.45 -7.47 -22.37
C ILE A 115 -6.93 -8.84 -22.79
N LYS A 116 -5.79 -9.27 -22.23
CA LYS A 116 -5.21 -10.59 -22.52
C LYS A 116 -6.18 -11.72 -22.17
N TYR A 117 -6.78 -11.66 -20.99
CA TYR A 117 -7.73 -12.66 -20.52
C TYR A 117 -8.96 -12.77 -21.44
N VAL A 118 -9.58 -11.64 -21.77
CA VAL A 118 -10.75 -11.60 -22.67
C VAL A 118 -10.39 -12.13 -24.05
N ASN A 119 -9.22 -11.73 -24.59
CA ASN A 119 -8.74 -12.21 -25.88
C ASN A 119 -8.50 -13.72 -25.88
N GLU A 120 -7.90 -14.28 -24.82
CA GLU A 120 -7.69 -15.72 -24.70
C GLU A 120 -9.01 -16.50 -24.61
N LEU A 121 -9.99 -15.99 -23.86
CA LEU A 121 -11.33 -16.58 -23.80
C LEU A 121 -12.02 -16.56 -25.16
N ASN A 122 -11.98 -15.42 -25.85
CA ASN A 122 -12.57 -15.29 -27.18
C ASN A 122 -11.88 -16.22 -28.18
N ARG A 123 -10.55 -16.29 -28.16
CA ARG A 123 -9.77 -17.24 -28.98
C ARG A 123 -10.20 -18.68 -28.73
N LYS A 124 -10.30 -19.11 -27.47
CA LYS A 124 -10.75 -20.48 -27.12
C LYS A 124 -12.17 -20.75 -27.62
N ARG A 125 -13.09 -19.80 -27.47
CA ARG A 125 -14.48 -19.92 -27.96
C ARG A 125 -14.54 -20.04 -29.48
N LEU A 126 -13.79 -19.19 -30.20
CA LEU A 126 -13.71 -19.20 -31.65
C LEU A 126 -13.10 -20.51 -32.16
N LEU A 127 -12.00 -20.97 -31.56
CA LEU A 127 -11.39 -22.26 -31.89
C LEU A 127 -12.36 -23.42 -31.67
N LYS A 128 -13.07 -23.46 -30.54
CA LYS A 128 -14.07 -24.50 -30.27
C LYS A 128 -15.22 -24.48 -31.29
N ARG A 129 -15.71 -23.29 -31.66
CA ARG A 129 -16.74 -23.13 -32.68
C ARG A 129 -16.24 -23.59 -34.05
N ASN A 130 -15.00 -23.24 -34.41
CA ASN A 130 -14.41 -23.61 -35.68
C ASN A 130 -14.17 -25.13 -35.77
N ASN A 131 -13.61 -25.75 -34.72
CA ASN A 131 -13.42 -27.20 -34.68
C ASN A 131 -14.75 -27.95 -34.82
N ARG A 132 -15.81 -27.50 -34.13
CA ARG A 132 -17.16 -28.07 -34.29
C ARG A 132 -17.68 -27.94 -35.74
N LYS A 133 -17.42 -26.81 -36.39
CA LYS A 133 -17.79 -26.59 -37.79
C LYS A 133 -17.03 -27.55 -38.70
N HIS A 134 -15.72 -27.67 -38.56
CA HIS A 134 -14.88 -28.59 -39.33
C HIS A 134 -15.30 -30.05 -39.14
N VAL A 135 -15.52 -30.50 -37.90
CA VAL A 135 -16.01 -31.85 -37.60
C VAL A 135 -17.35 -32.14 -38.29
N ARG A 136 -18.31 -31.19 -38.23
CA ARG A 136 -19.60 -31.34 -38.91
C ARG A 136 -19.46 -31.44 -40.42
N LEU A 137 -18.63 -30.59 -41.02
CA LEU A 137 -18.39 -30.59 -42.46
C LEU A 137 -17.70 -31.90 -42.91
N LEU A 138 -16.68 -32.34 -42.18
CA LEU A 138 -15.96 -33.58 -42.44
C LEU A 138 -16.88 -34.80 -42.33
N SER A 139 -17.65 -34.90 -41.24
CA SER A 139 -18.63 -35.97 -41.05
C SER A 139 -19.71 -35.99 -42.14
N ALA A 140 -20.15 -34.81 -42.60
CA ALA A 140 -21.10 -34.70 -43.71
C ALA A 140 -20.48 -35.15 -45.05
N SER A 141 -19.21 -34.83 -45.31
CA SER A 141 -18.47 -35.35 -46.48
C SER A 141 -18.37 -36.86 -46.44
N ILE A 142 -17.93 -37.43 -45.32
CA ILE A 142 -17.85 -38.89 -45.10
C ILE A 142 -19.23 -39.54 -45.31
N GLY A 143 -20.30 -38.88 -44.86
CA GLY A 143 -21.67 -39.36 -45.09
C GLY A 143 -22.03 -39.45 -46.57
N LYS A 144 -21.62 -38.47 -47.38
CA LYS A 144 -21.79 -38.51 -48.84
C LYS A 144 -20.94 -39.61 -49.48
N ASP A 145 -19.69 -39.74 -49.05
CA ASP A 145 -18.76 -40.75 -49.56
C ASP A 145 -19.31 -42.16 -49.26
N LEU A 146 -19.79 -42.41 -48.04
CA LEU A 146 -20.45 -43.67 -47.65
C LEU A 146 -21.67 -43.98 -48.52
N LEU A 147 -22.52 -42.98 -48.79
CA LEU A 147 -23.69 -43.16 -49.67
C LEU A 147 -23.28 -43.58 -51.08
N SER A 148 -22.18 -43.04 -51.62
CA SER A 148 -21.70 -43.39 -52.96
C SER A 148 -21.18 -44.83 -53.08
N ILE A 149 -20.67 -45.40 -51.99
CA ILE A 149 -20.15 -46.79 -51.96
C ILE A 149 -21.11 -47.80 -51.34
N LYS A 150 -22.34 -47.39 -51.01
CA LYS A 150 -23.33 -48.23 -50.32
C LYS A 150 -23.57 -49.57 -51.05
N THR A 151 -23.62 -49.56 -52.38
CA THR A 151 -23.88 -50.74 -53.21
C THR A 151 -22.68 -51.69 -53.31
N LYS A 152 -21.48 -51.24 -52.96
CA LYS A 152 -20.24 -52.03 -53.02
C LYS A 152 -19.90 -52.72 -51.69
N LEU A 153 -20.65 -52.43 -50.63
CA LEU A 153 -20.35 -52.88 -49.27
C LEU A 153 -21.43 -53.81 -48.72
N PRO A 154 -21.05 -54.82 -47.92
CA PRO A 154 -22.01 -55.54 -47.09
C PRO A 154 -22.74 -54.60 -46.12
N GLU A 155 -24.04 -54.81 -45.95
CA GLU A 155 -24.91 -53.95 -45.15
C GLU A 155 -24.43 -53.77 -43.70
N THR A 156 -23.91 -54.83 -43.09
CA THR A 156 -23.36 -54.83 -41.73
C THR A 156 -22.17 -53.88 -41.59
N ILE A 157 -21.24 -53.90 -42.56
CA ILE A 157 -20.05 -53.05 -42.57
C ILE A 157 -20.45 -51.59 -42.82
N TYR A 158 -21.38 -51.35 -43.75
CA TYR A 158 -21.91 -50.02 -44.02
C TYR A 158 -22.53 -49.38 -42.76
N LEU A 159 -23.40 -50.11 -42.07
CA LEU A 159 -24.04 -49.64 -40.83
C LEU A 159 -23.01 -49.36 -39.72
N GLN A 160 -21.95 -50.16 -39.63
CA GLN A 160 -20.89 -49.95 -38.67
C GLN A 160 -20.11 -48.65 -38.96
N LEU A 161 -19.70 -48.42 -40.22
CA LEU A 161 -19.00 -47.19 -40.60
C LEU A 161 -19.87 -45.94 -40.41
N GLN A 162 -21.18 -46.06 -40.63
CA GLN A 162 -22.14 -44.98 -40.36
C GLN A 162 -22.24 -44.67 -38.87
N LYS A 163 -22.32 -45.71 -38.02
CA LYS A 163 -22.32 -45.55 -36.54
C LYS A 163 -21.01 -44.92 -36.06
N ASP A 164 -19.88 -45.34 -36.61
CA ASP A 164 -18.56 -44.78 -36.27
C ASP A 164 -18.46 -43.29 -36.65
N ASN A 165 -18.94 -42.90 -37.83
CA ASN A 165 -19.00 -41.49 -38.24
C ASN A 165 -19.81 -40.63 -37.25
N VAL A 166 -20.99 -41.11 -36.84
CA VAL A 166 -21.84 -40.40 -35.86
C VAL A 166 -21.15 -40.33 -34.49
N ARG A 167 -20.53 -41.43 -34.05
CA ARG A 167 -19.81 -41.50 -32.77
C ARG A 167 -18.65 -40.49 -32.72
N TYR A 168 -17.77 -40.52 -33.71
CA TYR A 168 -16.60 -39.62 -33.75
C TYR A 168 -17.00 -38.16 -33.91
N ARG A 169 -18.07 -37.86 -34.68
CA ARG A 169 -18.65 -36.52 -34.75
C ARG A 169 -19.12 -36.02 -33.38
N ASN A 170 -19.82 -36.85 -32.62
CA ASN A 170 -20.33 -36.50 -31.29
C ASN A 170 -19.20 -36.30 -30.27
N GLN A 171 -18.13 -37.08 -30.40
CA GLN A 171 -16.90 -36.95 -29.60
C GLN A 171 -16.01 -35.77 -30.02
N LEU A 172 -16.29 -35.14 -31.16
CA LEU A 172 -15.45 -34.11 -31.79
C LEU A 172 -14.03 -34.61 -32.10
N ASP A 173 -13.89 -35.90 -32.39
CA ASP A 173 -12.61 -36.54 -32.69
C ASP A 173 -12.29 -36.40 -34.18
N VAL A 174 -11.52 -35.36 -34.50
CA VAL A 174 -11.11 -35.06 -35.88
C VAL A 174 -10.18 -36.14 -36.43
N GLU A 175 -9.29 -36.68 -35.61
CA GLU A 175 -8.32 -37.69 -36.05
C GLU A 175 -9.01 -39.00 -36.41
N ALA A 176 -9.96 -39.44 -35.58
CA ALA A 176 -10.75 -40.62 -35.88
C ALA A 176 -11.61 -40.44 -37.15
N LEU A 177 -12.17 -39.24 -37.38
CA LEU A 177 -12.90 -38.93 -38.61
C LEU A 177 -11.99 -38.94 -39.85
N LEU A 178 -10.76 -38.41 -39.75
CA LEU A 178 -9.80 -38.46 -40.86
C LEU A 178 -9.36 -39.90 -41.17
N LYS A 179 -9.09 -40.71 -40.15
CA LYS A 179 -8.80 -42.15 -40.32
C LYS A 179 -9.97 -42.89 -40.96
N LEU A 180 -11.20 -42.56 -40.56
CA LEU A 180 -12.41 -43.12 -41.15
C LEU A 180 -12.54 -42.73 -42.64
N GLN A 181 -12.28 -41.47 -42.97
CA GLN A 181 -12.28 -40.99 -44.37
C GLN A 181 -11.22 -41.72 -45.21
N GLN A 182 -10.00 -41.89 -44.70
CA GLN A 182 -8.95 -42.65 -45.37
C GLN A 182 -9.36 -44.11 -45.59
N LYS A 183 -9.95 -44.75 -44.56
CA LYS A 183 -10.45 -46.12 -44.68
C LYS A 183 -11.50 -46.25 -45.77
N ILE A 184 -12.43 -45.30 -45.86
CA ILE A 184 -13.47 -45.25 -46.90
C ILE A 184 -12.86 -45.00 -48.28
N SER A 185 -11.88 -44.10 -48.37
CA SER A 185 -11.19 -43.80 -49.63
C SER A 185 -10.38 -44.99 -50.16
N ASN A 186 -9.88 -45.86 -49.28
CA ASN A 186 -9.19 -47.10 -49.66
C ASN A 186 -10.14 -48.23 -50.07
N ILE A 187 -11.45 -48.08 -49.84
CA ILE A 187 -12.50 -49.03 -50.26
C ILE A 187 -13.08 -48.64 -51.62
N VAL A 188 -13.10 -47.34 -51.94
CA VAL A 188 -13.46 -46.79 -53.26
C VAL A 188 -12.51 -47.32 -54.32
#